data_AF-A0A7W0SRK9-F1
#
_entry.id   AF-A0A7W0SRK9-F1
#
_cell.length_a   1.000
_cell.length_b   1.000
_cell.length_c   1.000
_cell.angle_alpha   90.00
_cell.angle_beta   90.00
_cell.angle_gamma   90.00
#
_symmetry.space_group_name_H-M   'P 1'
#
loop_
_entity.id
_entity.type
_entity.pdbx_description
1 polymer ?
#
loop_
_entity_poly.entity_id
_entity_poly.type
_entity_poly.pdbx_seq_one_letter_code
_entity_poly.pdbx_strand_id
1 'polypeptide(L)'
;MRFPTRTGLVLAVAAFVVALPTAAGALPGGAASSAFVAANSQNYQDSTGEDALAPDITTLVVSNDDAGIISFRVNVPNRPTLGQDMLFEVWVDADNNPATGLPDVGGADYVIQLVRGEVSLYKWDGTDYTRRFGDPSAVTLNFSYQAGLTVRISAAELGNTKAFKFFVVAISGLVVDPITGDLDGANSKADVAPGGGVGLFPYAVNIAKPTLVVRGLTTTPAAPKAGKTFTMRMTAARSDTGAVLQNGRVTCVGRAGTARLRVQLARVQGGAVVCTWLIPANAKGKRFKGSATVVFEGLSASRSILRKIS
;
A
#
# COMPACT_ATOMS: atom_id res chain seq x y z
N MET A 1 -19.45 -18.73 -23.88
CA MET A 1 -20.29 -18.27 -22.76
C MET A 1 -20.56 -16.80 -23.02
N ARG A 2 -21.82 -16.35 -23.07
CA ARG A 2 -22.14 -14.93 -23.32
C ARG A 2 -22.14 -14.17 -22.00
N PHE A 3 -21.43 -13.07 -21.98
CA PHE A 3 -21.21 -12.24 -20.81
C PHE A 3 -21.88 -10.87 -21.01
N PRO A 4 -23.02 -10.59 -20.34
CA PRO A 4 -23.71 -9.32 -20.53
C PRO A 4 -22.89 -8.12 -20.03
N THR A 5 -22.80 -7.07 -20.86
CA THR A 5 -22.05 -5.83 -20.57
C THR A 5 -22.81 -4.79 -19.75
N ARG A 6 -23.87 -5.19 -19.02
CA ARG A 6 -24.50 -4.28 -18.06
C ARG A 6 -23.47 -3.94 -16.98
N THR A 7 -23.20 -2.64 -16.81
CA THR A 7 -22.38 -2.07 -15.74
C THR A 7 -22.70 -2.75 -14.42
N GLY A 8 -21.85 -3.70 -13.99
CA GLY A 8 -22.04 -4.45 -12.76
C GLY A 8 -21.85 -5.97 -12.83
N LEU A 9 -21.67 -6.60 -14.00
CA LEU A 9 -21.45 -8.05 -14.08
C LEU A 9 -19.96 -8.40 -14.15
N VAL A 10 -19.49 -9.21 -13.20
CA VAL A 10 -18.19 -9.90 -13.27
C VAL A 10 -18.30 -11.10 -14.20
N LEU A 11 -17.28 -11.33 -15.02
CA LEU A 11 -17.24 -12.51 -15.90
C LEU A 11 -16.70 -13.70 -15.12
N ALA A 12 -17.48 -14.20 -14.15
CA ALA A 12 -17.05 -15.31 -13.31
C ALA A 12 -16.75 -16.55 -14.16
N VAL A 13 -15.46 -16.85 -14.33
CA VAL A 13 -15.01 -18.11 -14.93
C VAL A 13 -14.84 -19.13 -13.82
N ALA A 14 -15.68 -20.16 -13.81
CA ALA A 14 -15.62 -21.23 -12.83
C ALA A 14 -14.31 -22.02 -12.96
N ALA A 15 -13.41 -21.88 -12.00
CA ALA A 15 -12.21 -22.69 -11.85
C ALA A 15 -12.41 -23.67 -10.68
N PHE A 16 -12.38 -24.98 -10.95
CA PHE A 16 -12.43 -26.00 -9.90
C PHE A 16 -11.07 -26.10 -9.20
N VAL A 17 -10.94 -25.51 -8.01
CA VAL A 17 -9.73 -25.62 -7.17
C VAL A 17 -9.98 -26.61 -6.04
N VAL A 18 -9.29 -27.76 -6.07
CA VAL A 18 -9.33 -28.76 -4.99
C VAL A 18 -8.19 -28.49 -4.01
N ALA A 19 -8.50 -28.23 -2.74
CA ALA A 19 -7.51 -27.96 -1.70
C ALA A 19 -6.98 -29.25 -1.03
N LEU A 20 -5.67 -29.33 -0.80
CA LEU A 20 -4.98 -30.38 -0.01
C LEU A 20 -4.08 -29.75 1.08
N PRO A 21 -3.79 -30.44 2.20
CA PRO A 21 -3.08 -29.87 3.35
C PRO A 21 -1.54 -29.82 3.22
N THR A 22 -0.94 -29.00 4.08
CA THR A 22 0.39 -28.39 4.06
C THR A 22 1.57 -29.28 4.50
N ALA A 23 2.80 -28.86 4.15
CA ALA A 23 4.02 -29.20 4.87
C ALA A 23 4.97 -27.99 4.98
N ALA A 24 5.56 -27.83 6.17
CA ALA A 24 6.44 -26.74 6.59
C ALA A 24 7.92 -26.95 6.18
N GLY A 25 8.67 -25.86 6.04
CA GLY A 25 10.12 -25.86 5.80
C GLY A 25 10.78 -24.57 6.32
N ALA A 26 11.99 -24.70 6.87
CA ALA A 26 12.61 -23.87 7.90
C ALA A 26 13.36 -22.59 7.44
N LEU A 27 13.65 -21.73 8.43
CA LEU A 27 14.45 -20.49 8.39
C LEU A 27 15.96 -20.76 8.21
N PRO A 28 16.72 -19.74 7.76
CA PRO A 28 17.92 -19.34 8.50
C PRO A 28 18.01 -17.82 8.74
N GLY A 29 18.61 -17.48 9.89
CA GLY A 29 18.79 -16.12 10.38
C GLY A 29 20.08 -15.41 9.95
N GLY A 30 20.27 -14.20 10.47
CA GLY A 30 21.51 -13.41 10.36
C GLY A 30 21.24 -11.94 10.09
N ALA A 31 21.61 -11.08 11.04
CA ALA A 31 21.18 -9.69 11.15
C ALA A 31 21.80 -8.69 10.16
N ALA A 32 21.00 -7.72 9.75
CA ALA A 32 21.43 -6.36 9.43
C ALA A 32 20.29 -5.38 9.75
N SER A 33 20.44 -4.58 10.80
CA SER A 33 19.51 -3.49 11.09
C SER A 33 19.80 -2.30 10.18
N SER A 34 19.07 -2.20 9.07
CA SER A 34 18.97 -0.98 8.27
C SER A 34 17.59 -0.88 7.63
N ALA A 35 16.90 0.22 7.97
CA ALA A 35 15.54 0.61 7.58
C ALA A 35 14.44 -0.40 7.99
N PHE A 36 13.50 0.05 8.83
CA PHE A 36 12.22 -0.65 8.99
C PHE A 36 11.48 -0.55 7.66
N VAL A 37 11.74 -1.48 6.76
CA VAL A 37 10.87 -1.79 5.62
C VAL A 37 10.00 -2.91 6.14
N ALA A 38 8.80 -2.59 6.64
CA ALA A 38 7.87 -3.66 6.96
C ALA A 38 7.17 -4.17 5.69
N ALA A 39 7.13 -3.37 4.63
CA ALA A 39 6.74 -3.76 3.29
C ALA A 39 7.20 -5.18 2.92
N ASN A 40 6.25 -6.01 2.47
CA ASN A 40 6.50 -7.38 2.06
C ASN A 40 6.62 -7.48 0.54
N SER A 41 7.33 -8.51 0.07
CA SER A 41 7.41 -8.87 -1.34
C SER A 41 7.63 -10.38 -1.45
N GLN A 42 6.81 -11.05 -2.24
CA GLN A 42 6.84 -12.49 -2.42
C GLN A 42 6.68 -12.84 -3.90
N ASN A 43 7.52 -13.79 -4.34
CA ASN A 43 7.46 -14.34 -5.69
C ASN A 43 6.73 -15.69 -5.65
N TYR A 44 5.84 -15.90 -6.61
CA TYR A 44 5.12 -17.14 -6.83
C TYR A 44 5.45 -17.66 -8.22
N GLN A 45 5.63 -18.96 -8.31
CA GLN A 45 5.83 -19.66 -9.58
C GLN A 45 4.52 -20.30 -9.98
N ASP A 46 4.24 -20.26 -11.27
CA ASP A 46 3.15 -21.01 -11.87
C ASP A 46 3.72 -22.17 -12.70
N SER A 47 2.88 -23.16 -13.01
CA SER A 47 3.19 -24.09 -14.09
C SER A 47 3.11 -23.34 -15.44
N THR A 48 3.69 -23.92 -16.50
CA THR A 48 3.80 -23.23 -17.80
C THR A 48 3.53 -24.19 -18.94
N GLY A 49 2.96 -23.68 -20.03
CA GLY A 49 2.77 -24.43 -21.28
C GLY A 49 1.60 -25.42 -21.26
N GLU A 50 0.57 -25.17 -20.45
CA GLU A 50 -0.65 -25.97 -20.30
C GLU A 50 -1.49 -25.95 -21.58
N ASP A 51 -1.68 -24.76 -22.16
CA ASP A 51 -2.34 -24.56 -23.44
C ASP A 51 -1.51 -23.57 -24.28
N ALA A 52 -0.93 -24.06 -25.38
CA ALA A 52 -0.10 -23.26 -26.27
C ALA A 52 -0.82 -22.04 -26.89
N LEU A 53 -2.16 -22.04 -26.89
CA LEU A 53 -2.98 -20.96 -27.40
C LEU A 53 -3.47 -20.00 -26.30
N ALA A 54 -3.32 -20.34 -25.02
CA ALA A 54 -3.67 -19.47 -23.91
C ALA A 54 -2.61 -18.39 -23.65
N PRO A 55 -2.94 -17.29 -22.94
CA PRO A 55 -1.94 -16.57 -22.17
C PRO A 55 -1.21 -17.57 -21.24
N ASP A 56 0.08 -17.39 -21.01
CA ASP A 56 0.89 -18.29 -20.17
C ASP A 56 1.46 -17.47 -19.01
N ILE A 57 0.81 -17.54 -17.85
CA ILE A 57 1.27 -16.93 -16.61
C ILE A 57 2.44 -17.77 -16.13
N THR A 58 3.62 -17.17 -16.00
CA THR A 58 4.81 -17.92 -15.56
C THR A 58 5.14 -17.66 -14.10
N THR A 59 4.93 -16.43 -13.66
CA THR A 59 5.30 -15.98 -12.32
C THR A 59 4.43 -14.81 -11.88
N LEU A 60 4.26 -14.70 -10.57
CA LEU A 60 3.63 -13.55 -9.95
C LEU A 60 4.58 -12.95 -8.91
N VAL A 61 4.60 -11.62 -8.82
CA VAL A 61 5.22 -10.91 -7.71
C VAL A 61 4.15 -10.10 -7.02
N VAL A 62 3.88 -10.44 -5.76
CA VAL A 62 2.98 -9.66 -4.90
C VAL A 62 3.83 -8.91 -3.89
N SER A 63 3.59 -7.61 -3.75
CA SER A 63 4.28 -6.78 -2.78
C SER A 63 3.33 -5.77 -2.17
N ASN A 64 3.69 -5.18 -1.03
CA ASN A 64 2.99 -4.03 -0.47
C ASN A 64 3.98 -3.03 0.11
N ASP A 65 3.65 -1.74 0.11
CA ASP A 65 4.43 -0.72 0.82
C ASP A 65 3.94 -0.49 2.26
N ASP A 66 4.63 0.38 3.00
CA ASP A 66 4.25 0.76 4.38
C ASP A 66 2.98 1.64 4.44
N ALA A 67 2.48 2.12 3.30
CA ALA A 67 1.16 2.75 3.22
C ALA A 67 0.04 1.73 2.97
N GLY A 68 0.39 0.45 2.77
CA GLY A 68 -0.55 -0.64 2.50
C GLY A 68 -1.00 -0.70 1.04
N ILE A 69 -0.29 -0.08 0.10
CA ILE A 69 -0.55 -0.25 -1.33
C ILE A 69 0.02 -1.60 -1.76
N ILE A 70 -0.87 -2.53 -2.10
CA ILE A 70 -0.56 -3.86 -2.63
C ILE A 70 -0.36 -3.75 -4.14
N SER A 71 0.64 -4.44 -4.68
CA SER A 71 0.93 -4.55 -6.11
C SER A 71 0.94 -6.02 -6.51
N PHE A 72 0.13 -6.39 -7.49
CA PHE A 72 0.14 -7.70 -8.15
C PHE A 72 0.80 -7.55 -9.52
N ARG A 73 1.99 -8.13 -9.70
CA ARG A 73 2.65 -8.24 -11.00
C ARG A 73 2.48 -9.67 -11.51
N VAL A 74 1.67 -9.84 -12.56
CA VAL A 74 1.40 -11.11 -13.23
C VAL A 74 2.20 -11.14 -14.53
N ASN A 75 3.20 -12.02 -14.64
CA ASN A 75 4.05 -12.10 -15.83
C ASN A 75 3.46 -13.04 -16.86
N VAL A 76 3.21 -12.53 -18.07
CA VAL A 76 2.63 -13.28 -19.19
C VAL A 76 3.48 -13.04 -20.44
N PRO A 77 4.67 -13.64 -20.55
CA PRO A 77 5.66 -13.30 -21.57
C PRO A 77 5.18 -13.60 -23.01
N ASN A 78 4.33 -14.60 -23.20
CA ASN A 78 3.75 -14.93 -24.51
C ASN A 78 2.63 -13.95 -24.96
N ARG A 79 2.35 -12.90 -24.17
CA ARG A 79 1.45 -11.80 -24.49
C ARG A 79 2.14 -10.46 -24.14
N PRO A 80 3.04 -9.95 -25.00
CA PRO A 80 3.82 -8.74 -24.70
C PRO A 80 2.97 -7.46 -24.60
N THR A 81 1.83 -7.42 -25.31
CA THR A 81 0.91 -6.28 -25.39
C THR A 81 -0.49 -6.68 -24.95
N LEU A 82 -1.22 -5.76 -24.32
CA LEU A 82 -2.61 -5.96 -23.93
C LEU A 82 -3.52 -5.88 -25.17
N GLY A 83 -4.10 -7.02 -25.57
CA GLY A 83 -5.12 -7.10 -26.63
C GLY A 83 -6.51 -6.67 -26.14
N GLN A 84 -7.37 -6.29 -27.08
CA GLN A 84 -8.79 -5.97 -26.79
C GLN A 84 -9.63 -7.23 -26.52
N ASP A 85 -9.11 -8.39 -26.94
CA ASP A 85 -9.66 -9.73 -26.74
C ASP A 85 -9.22 -10.36 -25.41
N MET A 86 -8.48 -9.60 -24.58
CA MET A 86 -7.90 -10.08 -23.33
C MET A 86 -8.70 -9.63 -22.11
N LEU A 87 -8.75 -10.51 -21.11
CA LEU A 87 -9.32 -10.26 -19.80
C LEU A 87 -8.39 -10.82 -18.73
N PHE A 88 -8.24 -10.09 -17.64
CA PHE A 88 -7.54 -10.56 -16.44
C PHE A 88 -8.44 -10.42 -15.23
N GLU A 89 -8.36 -11.39 -14.34
CA GLU A 89 -9.01 -11.34 -13.04
C GLU A 89 -8.02 -11.69 -11.94
N VAL A 90 -8.00 -10.90 -10.87
CA VAL A 90 -7.32 -11.24 -9.61
C VAL A 90 -8.40 -11.45 -8.56
N TRP A 91 -8.54 -12.69 -8.13
CA TRP A 91 -9.54 -13.12 -7.15
C TRP A 91 -8.89 -13.18 -5.77
N VAL A 92 -9.48 -12.51 -4.78
CA VAL A 92 -8.87 -12.29 -3.47
C VAL A 92 -9.85 -12.69 -2.36
N ASP A 93 -9.50 -13.73 -1.61
CA ASP A 93 -10.04 -14.05 -0.28
C ASP A 93 -9.31 -13.15 0.73
N ALA A 94 -9.92 -12.00 1.02
CA ALA A 94 -9.26 -10.86 1.66
C ALA A 94 -9.21 -10.99 3.18
N ASP A 95 -10.12 -11.77 3.78
CA ASP A 95 -10.11 -12.08 5.20
C ASP A 95 -9.50 -13.47 5.52
N ASN A 96 -9.06 -14.20 4.48
CA ASN A 96 -8.48 -15.54 4.57
C ASN A 96 -9.46 -16.55 5.19
N ASN A 97 -10.75 -16.35 4.94
CA ASN A 97 -11.84 -17.18 5.42
C ASN A 97 -12.69 -17.63 4.23
N PRO A 98 -12.57 -18.91 3.79
CA PRO A 98 -13.27 -19.35 2.59
C PRO A 98 -14.81 -19.38 2.71
N ALA A 99 -15.37 -19.09 3.89
CA ALA A 99 -16.80 -19.08 4.16
C ALA A 99 -17.48 -17.71 3.96
N THR A 100 -16.73 -16.62 3.76
CA THR A 100 -17.27 -15.25 3.64
C THR A 100 -17.43 -14.81 2.19
N GLY A 101 -16.57 -15.29 1.29
CA GLY A 101 -16.70 -15.11 -0.17
C GLY A 101 -17.50 -16.20 -0.89
N LEU A 102 -17.35 -16.29 -2.21
CA LEU A 102 -17.96 -17.35 -3.03
C LEU A 102 -17.16 -18.67 -2.87
N PRO A 103 -17.77 -19.76 -2.35
CA PRO A 103 -17.04 -20.99 -2.04
C PRO A 103 -16.33 -21.63 -3.25
N ASP A 104 -16.96 -21.61 -4.42
CA ASP A 104 -16.46 -22.28 -5.63
C ASP A 104 -15.21 -21.64 -6.22
N VAL A 105 -14.87 -20.42 -5.81
CA VAL A 105 -13.64 -19.70 -6.21
C VAL A 105 -12.72 -19.49 -5.00
N GLY A 106 -12.73 -20.44 -4.07
CA GLY A 106 -11.86 -20.43 -2.90
C GLY A 106 -12.21 -19.35 -1.86
N GLY A 107 -13.46 -18.89 -1.86
CA GLY A 107 -13.97 -17.90 -0.91
C GLY A 107 -13.50 -16.47 -1.19
N ALA A 108 -13.25 -16.13 -2.46
CA ALA A 108 -12.85 -14.77 -2.82
C ALA A 108 -13.93 -13.74 -2.40
N ASP A 109 -13.52 -12.74 -1.63
CA ASP A 109 -14.36 -11.60 -1.26
C ASP A 109 -14.37 -10.53 -2.35
N TYR A 110 -13.29 -10.43 -3.11
CA TYR A 110 -13.10 -9.42 -4.14
C TYR A 110 -12.59 -10.04 -5.42
N VAL A 111 -12.93 -9.39 -6.53
CA VAL A 111 -12.31 -9.64 -7.83
C VAL A 111 -11.93 -8.32 -8.46
N ILE A 112 -10.68 -8.25 -8.93
CA ILE A 112 -10.18 -7.13 -9.72
C ILE A 112 -10.16 -7.59 -11.17
N GLN A 113 -11.00 -6.99 -12.00
CA GLN A 113 -11.14 -7.34 -13.41
C GLN A 113 -10.53 -6.26 -14.29
N LEU A 114 -9.62 -6.62 -15.19
CA LEU A 114 -9.18 -5.79 -16.31
C LEU A 114 -9.74 -6.36 -17.60
N VAL A 115 -10.50 -5.56 -18.33
CA VAL A 115 -11.03 -5.92 -19.65
C VAL A 115 -11.13 -4.68 -20.53
N ARG A 116 -10.73 -4.79 -21.81
CA ARG A 116 -10.78 -3.67 -22.78
C ARG A 116 -10.11 -2.37 -22.30
N GLY A 117 -9.07 -2.49 -21.47
CA GLY A 117 -8.32 -1.35 -20.92
C GLY A 117 -8.99 -0.65 -19.73
N GLU A 118 -10.07 -1.21 -19.18
CA GLU A 118 -10.74 -0.73 -17.98
C GLU A 118 -10.51 -1.70 -16.82
N VAL A 119 -10.02 -1.19 -15.70
CA VAL A 119 -9.84 -1.96 -14.46
C VAL A 119 -10.95 -1.61 -13.46
N SER A 120 -11.60 -2.63 -12.90
CA SER A 120 -12.69 -2.49 -11.95
C SER A 120 -12.50 -3.43 -10.77
N LEU A 121 -12.97 -2.99 -9.60
CA LEU A 121 -13.07 -3.81 -8.38
C LEU A 121 -14.52 -4.18 -8.18
N TYR A 122 -14.78 -5.44 -7.87
CA TYR A 122 -16.09 -5.95 -7.45
C TYR A 122 -15.95 -6.71 -6.13
N LYS A 123 -17.05 -6.76 -5.38
CA LYS A 123 -17.10 -7.38 -4.06
C LYS A 123 -18.23 -8.39 -4.02
N TRP A 124 -17.95 -9.55 -3.42
CA TRP A 124 -18.95 -10.57 -3.14
C TRP A 124 -20.03 -10.03 -2.22
N ASP A 125 -21.27 -10.28 -2.61
CA ASP A 125 -22.43 -9.68 -1.99
C ASP A 125 -23.43 -10.71 -1.40
N GLY A 126 -23.03 -11.98 -1.42
CA GLY A 126 -23.80 -13.16 -1.03
C GLY A 126 -24.42 -13.92 -2.19
N THR A 127 -24.53 -13.29 -3.37
CA THR A 127 -25.13 -13.89 -4.56
C THR A 127 -24.25 -13.69 -5.80
N ASP A 128 -23.69 -12.51 -5.96
CA ASP A 128 -22.86 -12.14 -7.12
C ASP A 128 -21.74 -11.17 -6.71
N TYR A 129 -20.82 -10.88 -7.62
CA TYR A 129 -19.82 -9.84 -7.46
C TYR A 129 -20.33 -8.53 -8.03
N THR A 130 -20.74 -7.63 -7.14
CA THR A 130 -21.32 -6.35 -7.51
C THR A 130 -20.59 -5.20 -6.83
N ARG A 131 -21.07 -3.97 -7.07
CA ARG A 131 -20.67 -2.78 -6.32
C ARG A 131 -21.91 -2.13 -5.72
N ARG A 132 -21.95 -2.05 -4.40
CA ARG A 132 -23.07 -1.51 -3.61
C ARG A 132 -22.65 -0.22 -2.91
N PHE A 133 -23.65 0.59 -2.59
CA PHE A 133 -23.44 1.75 -1.71
C PHE A 133 -22.90 1.29 -0.36
N GLY A 134 -21.77 1.86 0.06
CA GLY A 134 -21.08 1.49 1.30
C GLY A 134 -19.93 0.50 1.13
N ASP A 135 -19.72 -0.07 -0.05
CA ASP A 135 -18.50 -0.84 -0.33
C ASP A 135 -17.26 0.07 -0.26
N PRO A 136 -16.08 -0.47 0.08
CA PRO A 136 -14.84 0.30 0.05
C PRO A 136 -14.62 0.98 -1.31
N SER A 137 -14.02 2.17 -1.31
CA SER A 137 -13.66 2.84 -2.56
C SER A 137 -12.68 2.00 -3.39
N ALA A 138 -12.49 2.36 -4.66
CA ALA A 138 -11.44 1.80 -5.52
C ALA A 138 -10.59 2.94 -6.12
N VAL A 139 -10.37 4.01 -5.36
CA VAL A 139 -9.68 5.22 -5.84
C VAL A 139 -8.18 5.02 -5.99
N THR A 140 -7.59 4.03 -5.30
CA THR A 140 -6.17 3.70 -5.47
C THR A 140 -5.94 2.66 -6.55
N LEU A 141 -7.01 2.02 -7.03
CA LEU A 141 -6.95 1.01 -8.07
C LEU A 141 -6.40 1.60 -9.37
N ASN A 142 -5.31 1.04 -9.85
CA ASN A 142 -4.75 1.35 -11.15
C ASN A 142 -4.06 0.12 -11.75
N PHE A 143 -3.80 0.17 -13.05
CA PHE A 143 -3.06 -0.88 -13.73
C PHE A 143 -2.03 -0.31 -14.71
N SER A 144 -1.05 -1.15 -15.04
CA SER A 144 -0.17 -1.00 -16.20
C SER A 144 0.06 -2.37 -16.84
N TYR A 145 0.53 -2.38 -18.08
CA TYR A 145 0.77 -3.63 -18.81
C TYR A 145 2.11 -3.60 -19.56
N GLN A 146 2.92 -4.63 -19.36
CA GLN A 146 4.16 -4.87 -20.09
C GLN A 146 4.50 -6.36 -19.99
N ALA A 147 4.21 -7.14 -21.03
CA ALA A 147 4.32 -8.61 -20.96
C ALA A 147 3.63 -9.18 -19.71
N GLY A 148 2.35 -8.81 -19.55
CA GLY A 148 1.51 -9.13 -18.41
C GLY A 148 1.06 -7.92 -17.59
N LEU A 149 0.15 -8.20 -16.67
CA LEU A 149 -0.56 -7.22 -15.87
C LEU A 149 0.24 -6.78 -14.64
N THR A 150 0.23 -5.47 -14.34
CA THR A 150 0.51 -4.96 -13.01
C THR A 150 -0.73 -4.23 -12.50
N VAL A 151 -1.27 -4.64 -11.36
CA VAL A 151 -2.37 -3.95 -10.67
C VAL A 151 -1.89 -3.45 -9.33
N ARG A 152 -2.32 -2.25 -8.93
CA ARG A 152 -2.08 -1.70 -7.59
C ARG A 152 -3.39 -1.32 -6.92
N ILE A 153 -3.53 -1.61 -5.64
CA ILE A 153 -4.71 -1.28 -4.82
C ILE A 153 -4.33 -1.22 -3.33
N SER A 154 -4.99 -0.37 -2.56
CA SER A 154 -4.80 -0.28 -1.12
C SER A 154 -5.46 -1.45 -0.39
N ALA A 155 -4.77 -1.98 0.63
CA ALA A 155 -5.33 -2.98 1.54
C ALA A 155 -6.63 -2.50 2.22
N ALA A 156 -6.80 -1.18 2.41
CA ALA A 156 -8.03 -0.61 2.97
C ALA A 156 -9.24 -0.77 2.02
N GLU A 157 -8.99 -0.79 0.70
CA GLU A 157 -10.00 -1.00 -0.33
C GLU A 157 -10.37 -2.50 -0.47
N LEU A 158 -9.54 -3.38 0.08
CA LEU A 158 -9.78 -4.81 0.24
C LEU A 158 -10.15 -5.16 1.70
N GLY A 159 -10.97 -4.33 2.35
CA GLY A 159 -11.48 -4.63 3.69
C GLY A 159 -10.46 -4.51 4.84
N ASN A 160 -9.38 -3.74 4.66
CA ASN A 160 -8.26 -3.64 5.60
C ASN A 160 -7.50 -4.96 5.83
N THR A 161 -7.42 -5.79 4.79
CA THR A 161 -6.73 -7.09 4.84
C THR A 161 -5.31 -6.99 5.44
N LYS A 162 -4.94 -8.01 6.22
CA LYS A 162 -3.60 -8.22 6.80
C LYS A 162 -2.91 -9.45 6.27
N ALA A 163 -3.69 -10.36 5.71
CA ALA A 163 -3.24 -11.50 4.94
C ALA A 163 -4.42 -11.90 4.06
N PHE A 164 -4.14 -12.37 2.86
CA PHE A 164 -5.14 -12.83 1.92
C PHE A 164 -4.64 -14.05 1.17
N LYS A 165 -5.57 -14.79 0.59
CA LYS A 165 -5.29 -15.79 -0.43
C LYS A 165 -5.80 -15.30 -1.77
N PHE A 166 -5.14 -15.67 -2.85
CA PHE A 166 -5.54 -15.23 -4.17
C PHE A 166 -5.21 -16.23 -5.27
N PHE A 167 -5.87 -16.07 -6.40
CA PHE A 167 -5.50 -16.66 -7.67
C PHE A 167 -5.76 -15.64 -8.79
N VAL A 168 -5.19 -15.91 -9.96
CA VAL A 168 -5.28 -15.04 -11.14
C VAL A 168 -5.75 -15.85 -12.32
N VAL A 169 -6.63 -15.24 -13.13
CA VAL A 169 -7.05 -15.80 -14.42
C VAL A 169 -6.61 -14.83 -15.52
N ALA A 170 -6.00 -15.35 -16.58
CA ALA A 170 -5.68 -14.61 -17.79
C ALA A 170 -6.38 -15.26 -18.99
N ILE A 171 -7.15 -14.48 -19.73
CA ILE A 171 -7.95 -14.94 -20.87
C ILE A 171 -7.55 -14.18 -22.13
N SER A 172 -7.52 -14.86 -23.27
CA SER A 172 -7.43 -14.24 -24.61
C SER A 172 -8.39 -14.90 -25.59
N GLY A 173 -8.64 -14.26 -26.74
CA GLY A 173 -9.59 -14.76 -27.74
C GLY A 173 -11.06 -14.46 -27.40
N LEU A 174 -11.34 -13.47 -26.55
CA LEU A 174 -12.69 -12.95 -26.37
C LEU A 174 -13.15 -12.21 -27.63
N VAL A 175 -14.41 -12.46 -28.03
CA VAL A 175 -15.06 -11.75 -29.13
C VAL A 175 -16.06 -10.76 -28.56
N VAL A 176 -16.10 -9.54 -29.12
CA VAL A 176 -17.13 -8.55 -28.76
C VAL A 176 -18.28 -8.70 -29.75
N ASP A 177 -19.49 -8.93 -29.25
CA ASP A 177 -20.71 -8.85 -30.05
C ASP A 177 -20.87 -7.39 -30.54
N PRO A 178 -20.87 -7.15 -31.86
CA PRO A 178 -20.88 -5.78 -32.40
C PRO A 178 -22.23 -5.07 -32.20
N ILE A 179 -23.29 -5.80 -31.84
CA ILE A 179 -24.64 -5.27 -31.65
C ILE A 179 -24.89 -4.98 -30.17
N THR A 180 -24.61 -5.94 -29.29
CA THR A 180 -24.90 -5.79 -27.85
C THR A 180 -23.73 -5.22 -27.07
N GLY A 181 -22.51 -5.33 -27.60
CA GLY A 181 -21.27 -5.01 -26.89
C GLY A 181 -20.81 -6.11 -25.96
N ASP A 182 -21.57 -7.20 -25.84
CA ASP A 182 -21.31 -8.31 -24.92
C ASP A 182 -20.04 -9.07 -25.28
N LEU A 183 -19.39 -9.64 -24.27
CA LEU A 183 -18.23 -10.49 -24.48
C LEU A 183 -18.69 -11.92 -24.71
N ASP A 184 -18.13 -12.56 -25.74
CA ASP A 184 -18.30 -13.96 -26.03
C ASP A 184 -16.98 -14.70 -25.85
N GLY A 185 -16.93 -15.53 -24.81
CA GLY A 185 -15.80 -16.41 -24.51
C GLY A 185 -15.94 -17.81 -25.09
N ALA A 186 -16.80 -18.07 -26.07
CA ALA A 186 -16.99 -19.42 -26.63
C ALA A 186 -15.69 -20.07 -27.13
N ASN A 187 -14.76 -19.27 -27.68
CA ASN A 187 -13.48 -19.75 -28.20
C ASN A 187 -12.27 -19.21 -27.40
N SER A 188 -12.52 -18.60 -26.25
CA SER A 188 -11.44 -18.01 -25.46
C SER A 188 -10.56 -19.08 -24.85
N LYS A 189 -9.28 -18.75 -24.69
CA LYS A 189 -8.28 -19.57 -24.01
C LYS A 189 -7.88 -18.90 -22.73
N ALA A 190 -7.86 -19.67 -21.65
CA ALA A 190 -7.61 -19.18 -20.31
C ALA A 190 -6.45 -19.94 -19.69
N ASP A 191 -5.76 -19.24 -18.81
CA ASP A 191 -4.77 -19.78 -17.91
C ASP A 191 -5.03 -19.27 -16.49
N VAL A 192 -4.74 -20.11 -15.50
CA VAL A 192 -5.10 -19.91 -14.09
C VAL A 192 -3.88 -20.17 -13.24
N ALA A 193 -3.46 -19.14 -12.51
CA ALA A 193 -2.36 -19.20 -11.56
C ALA A 193 -2.89 -19.12 -10.12
N PRO A 194 -2.64 -20.11 -9.25
CA PRO A 194 -1.76 -21.25 -9.47
C PRO A 194 -2.39 -22.35 -10.35
N GLY A 195 -1.62 -22.87 -11.30
CA GLY A 195 -1.93 -24.05 -12.09
C GLY A 195 -1.71 -25.35 -11.33
N GLY A 196 -2.20 -26.46 -11.87
CA GLY A 196 -1.90 -27.81 -11.36
C GLY A 196 -2.57 -28.21 -10.03
N GLY A 197 -3.58 -27.47 -9.56
CA GLY A 197 -4.38 -27.85 -8.38
C GLY A 197 -3.69 -27.57 -7.02
N VAL A 198 -2.74 -26.65 -6.97
CA VAL A 198 -1.95 -26.32 -5.76
C VAL A 198 -2.66 -25.39 -4.76
N GLY A 199 -3.96 -25.13 -4.93
CA GLY A 199 -4.74 -24.25 -4.06
C GLY A 199 -4.60 -22.77 -4.41
N LEU A 200 -4.72 -21.87 -3.42
CA LEU A 200 -4.56 -20.43 -3.58
C LEU A 200 -3.18 -19.96 -3.10
N PHE A 201 -2.61 -18.93 -3.72
CA PHE A 201 -1.38 -18.31 -3.24
C PHE A 201 -1.66 -17.51 -1.95
N PRO A 202 -0.93 -17.75 -0.85
CA PRO A 202 -1.06 -16.96 0.38
C PRO A 202 -0.14 -15.74 0.35
N TYR A 203 -0.61 -14.58 0.80
CA TYR A 203 0.20 -13.37 0.96
C TYR A 203 -0.08 -12.68 2.30
N ALA A 204 0.97 -12.20 2.96
CA ALA A 204 0.88 -11.39 4.18
C ALA A 204 1.13 -9.92 3.87
N VAL A 205 0.22 -9.04 4.31
CA VAL A 205 0.33 -7.59 4.17
C VAL A 205 1.02 -7.04 5.40
N ASN A 206 2.33 -6.82 5.28
CA ASN A 206 3.14 -6.30 6.37
C ASN A 206 3.25 -4.79 6.25
N ILE A 207 2.66 -4.06 7.20
CA ILE A 207 2.68 -2.59 7.25
C ILE A 207 3.40 -2.15 8.52
N ALA A 208 4.40 -1.29 8.37
CA ALA A 208 5.14 -0.78 9.52
C ALA A 208 4.19 0.07 10.34
N LYS A 209 4.25 -0.05 11.67
CA LYS A 209 3.52 0.90 12.52
C LYS A 209 4.02 2.31 12.18
N PRO A 210 3.14 3.25 11.77
CA PRO A 210 3.59 4.57 11.38
C PRO A 210 4.31 5.27 12.55
N THR A 211 5.37 6.00 12.24
CA THR A 211 6.10 6.84 13.18
C THR A 211 6.26 8.25 12.61
N LEU A 212 6.60 9.22 13.46
CA LEU A 212 7.01 10.54 12.98
C LEU A 212 8.54 10.61 12.94
N VAL A 213 9.05 10.96 11.76
CA VAL A 213 10.48 11.12 11.52
C VAL A 213 10.81 12.59 11.32
N VAL A 214 11.92 13.04 11.91
CA VAL A 214 12.40 14.41 11.71
C VAL A 214 13.26 14.46 10.46
N ARG A 215 12.80 15.23 9.46
CA ARG A 215 13.43 15.37 8.15
C ARG A 215 14.35 16.58 8.05
N GLY A 216 14.10 17.62 8.84
CA GLY A 216 14.89 18.85 8.81
C GLY A 216 14.86 19.60 10.13
N LEU A 217 15.95 20.32 10.41
CA LEU A 217 16.08 21.17 11.59
C LEU A 217 16.90 22.40 11.22
N THR A 218 16.31 23.58 11.36
CA THR A 218 16.98 24.87 11.14
C THR A 218 16.76 25.79 12.33
N THR A 219 17.67 26.74 12.50
CA THR A 219 17.62 27.71 13.59
C THR A 219 17.94 29.11 13.11
N THR A 220 17.21 30.09 13.62
CA THR A 220 17.40 31.51 13.29
C THR A 220 17.44 32.34 14.58
N PRO A 221 18.53 33.09 14.84
CA PRO A 221 19.83 33.02 14.16
C PRO A 221 20.48 31.62 14.24
N ALA A 222 21.55 31.37 13.47
CA ALA A 222 22.23 30.06 13.44
C ALA A 222 22.79 29.63 14.81
N ALA A 223 23.14 30.59 15.66
CA ALA A 223 23.51 30.38 17.06
C ALA A 223 22.74 31.37 17.96
N PRO A 224 22.34 30.96 19.17
CA PRO A 224 21.61 31.83 20.08
C PRO A 224 22.47 33.00 20.53
N LYS A 225 21.90 34.20 20.45
CA LYS A 225 22.56 35.45 20.85
C LYS A 225 21.88 36.02 22.10
N ALA A 226 22.67 36.49 23.06
CA ALA A 226 22.14 37.10 24.26
C ALA A 226 21.25 38.32 23.92
N GLY A 227 20.09 38.42 24.58
CA GLY A 227 19.13 39.51 24.37
C GLY A 227 18.33 39.45 23.06
N LYS A 228 18.49 38.38 22.25
CA LYS A 228 17.77 38.22 20.98
C LYS A 228 16.81 37.04 21.02
N THR A 229 15.84 37.05 20.12
CA THR A 229 15.01 35.87 19.88
C THR A 229 15.82 34.78 19.20
N PHE A 230 15.48 33.54 19.51
CA PHE A 230 16.05 32.36 18.89
C PHE A 230 14.92 31.41 18.53
N THR A 231 14.81 31.12 17.24
CA THR A 231 13.77 30.28 16.68
C THR A 231 14.37 28.99 16.17
N MET A 232 13.72 27.87 16.48
CA MET A 232 14.01 26.56 15.93
C MET A 232 12.82 26.11 15.08
N ARG A 233 13.10 25.70 13.84
CA ARG A 233 12.12 25.12 12.92
C ARG A 233 12.49 23.66 12.68
N MET A 234 11.57 22.76 12.98
CA MET A 234 11.74 21.31 12.81
C MET A 234 10.67 20.78 11.85
N THR A 235 11.09 20.22 10.72
CA THR A 235 10.20 19.55 9.78
C THR A 235 10.08 18.09 10.18
N ALA A 236 8.86 17.65 10.50
CA ALA A 236 8.54 16.26 10.79
C ALA A 236 7.58 15.73 9.71
N ALA A 237 7.74 14.46 9.35
CA ALA A 237 6.91 13.77 8.37
C ALA A 237 6.52 12.40 8.91
N ARG A 238 5.42 11.83 8.39
CA ARG A 238 5.11 10.43 8.67
C ARG A 238 6.09 9.51 7.95
N SER A 239 6.42 8.37 8.58
CA SER A 239 7.35 7.39 8.01
C SER A 239 6.77 6.62 6.83
N ASP A 240 5.46 6.37 6.83
CA ASP A 240 4.73 5.56 5.85
C ASP A 240 4.45 6.33 4.54
N THR A 241 3.95 7.56 4.63
CA THR A 241 3.55 8.35 3.45
C THR A 241 4.56 9.40 3.03
N GLY A 242 5.54 9.70 3.88
CA GLY A 242 6.43 10.85 3.70
C GLY A 242 5.74 12.22 3.85
N ALA A 243 4.44 12.26 4.13
CA ALA A 243 3.68 13.51 4.25
C ALA A 243 4.20 14.36 5.42
N VAL A 244 4.53 15.63 5.11
CA VAL A 244 4.97 16.61 6.09
C VAL A 244 3.79 17.08 6.95
N LEU A 245 4.01 17.19 8.26
CA LEU A 245 2.97 17.62 9.19
C LEU A 245 2.50 19.05 8.92
N GLN A 246 1.19 19.21 8.73
CA GLN A 246 0.54 20.52 8.59
C GLN A 246 -0.02 21.06 9.92
N ASN A 247 -0.23 20.17 10.90
CA ASN A 247 -0.74 20.50 12.24
C ASN A 247 -0.17 19.51 13.29
N GLY A 248 -0.50 19.72 14.56
CA GLY A 248 -0.07 18.87 15.67
C GLY A 248 0.11 19.64 16.98
N ARG A 249 0.11 18.92 18.10
CA ARG A 249 0.36 19.50 19.42
C ARG A 249 1.86 19.69 19.61
N VAL A 250 2.29 20.94 19.74
CA VAL A 250 3.70 21.30 19.89
C VAL A 250 4.04 21.57 21.34
N THR A 251 5.13 20.99 21.82
CA THR A 251 5.75 21.30 23.11
C THR A 251 7.18 21.76 22.89
N CYS A 252 7.49 22.97 23.33
CA CYS A 252 8.83 23.54 23.27
C CYS A 252 9.39 23.70 24.68
N VAL A 253 10.66 23.32 24.89
CA VAL A 253 11.37 23.58 26.14
C VAL A 253 12.69 24.25 25.82
N GLY A 254 12.98 25.38 26.48
CA GLY A 254 14.25 26.08 26.35
C GLY A 254 14.88 26.30 27.72
N ARG A 255 16.21 26.18 27.80
CA ARG A 255 16.99 26.52 28.99
C ARG A 255 18.25 27.30 28.61
N ALA A 256 18.66 28.25 29.45
CA ALA A 256 19.96 28.90 29.39
C ALA A 256 20.74 28.56 30.66
N GLY A 257 21.72 27.66 30.55
CA GLY A 257 22.28 26.95 31.71
C GLY A 257 21.19 26.11 32.37
N THR A 258 20.95 26.33 33.66
CA THR A 258 19.89 25.66 34.43
C THR A 258 18.54 26.39 34.37
N ALA A 259 18.53 27.67 34.00
CA ALA A 259 17.32 28.50 34.00
C ALA A 259 16.40 28.16 32.82
N ARG A 260 15.11 27.92 33.08
CA ARG A 260 14.09 27.67 32.06
C ARG A 260 13.69 28.97 31.38
N LEU A 261 13.55 28.93 30.06
CA LEU A 261 13.18 30.07 29.24
C LEU A 261 11.68 30.07 28.95
N ARG A 262 11.10 31.27 28.83
CA ARG A 262 9.75 31.46 28.33
C ARG A 262 9.71 31.16 26.83
N VAL A 263 8.77 30.30 26.45
CA VAL A 263 8.45 30.03 25.04
C VAL A 263 7.54 31.17 24.56
N GLN A 264 7.94 31.84 23.48
CA GLN A 264 7.13 32.89 22.84
C GLN A 264 6.20 32.34 21.76
N LEU A 265 6.63 31.28 21.07
CA LEU A 265 5.84 30.60 20.04
C LEU A 265 6.07 29.09 20.08
N ALA A 266 4.99 28.33 19.97
CA ALA A 266 4.99 26.87 19.87
C ALA A 266 3.81 26.41 19.01
N ARG A 267 4.04 26.20 17.71
CA ARG A 267 2.99 25.73 16.79
C ARG A 267 3.58 25.09 15.53
N VAL A 268 2.74 24.43 14.74
CA VAL A 268 3.08 24.08 13.36
C VAL A 268 2.76 25.28 12.46
N GLN A 269 3.68 25.67 11.58
CA GLN A 269 3.51 26.77 10.62
C GLN A 269 4.34 26.53 9.35
N GLY A 270 3.65 26.43 8.20
CA GLY A 270 4.27 26.19 6.90
C GLY A 270 5.02 24.86 6.86
N GLY A 271 4.36 23.77 7.28
CA GLY A 271 4.93 22.42 7.29
C GLY A 271 6.03 22.16 8.34
N ALA A 272 6.26 23.07 9.28
CA ALA A 272 7.31 22.90 10.29
C ALA A 272 6.82 23.27 11.70
N VAL A 273 7.31 22.53 12.68
CA VAL A 273 7.21 22.86 14.10
C VAL A 273 8.10 24.06 14.39
N VAL A 274 7.52 25.16 14.85
CA VAL A 274 8.21 26.41 15.15
C VAL A 274 8.20 26.64 16.66
N CYS A 275 9.39 26.66 17.25
CA CYS A 275 9.63 27.04 18.63
C CYS A 275 10.44 28.33 18.68
N THR A 276 9.95 29.36 19.37
CA THR A 276 10.69 30.62 19.57
C THR A 276 10.88 30.89 21.05
N TRP A 277 12.10 31.25 21.44
CA TRP A 277 12.45 31.69 22.78
C TRP A 277 13.12 33.07 22.74
N LEU A 278 12.94 33.85 23.81
CA LEU A 278 13.77 35.02 24.06
C LEU A 278 14.98 34.61 24.90
N ILE A 279 16.19 34.87 24.40
CA ILE A 279 17.41 34.60 25.14
C ILE A 279 17.71 35.78 26.07
N PRO A 280 17.88 35.58 27.39
CA PRO A 280 18.16 36.66 28.32
C PRO A 280 19.47 37.39 27.98
N ALA A 281 19.53 38.69 28.21
CA ALA A 281 20.72 39.50 27.94
C ALA A 281 21.94 39.08 28.79
N ASN A 282 21.70 38.60 30.01
CA ASN A 282 22.74 38.11 30.93
C ASN A 282 23.10 36.62 30.70
N ALA A 283 22.66 36.01 29.60
CA ALA A 283 22.93 34.60 29.31
C ALA A 283 24.18 34.37 28.45
N LYS A 284 24.91 35.43 28.09
CA LYS A 284 26.16 35.33 27.31
C LYS A 284 27.14 34.35 27.97
N GLY A 285 27.74 33.49 27.16
CA GLY A 285 28.67 32.44 27.62
C GLY A 285 28.01 31.17 28.16
N LYS A 286 26.72 31.21 28.54
CA LYS A 286 25.98 30.02 28.98
C LYS A 286 25.65 29.10 27.79
N ARG A 287 25.21 27.88 28.09
CA ARG A 287 24.69 26.93 27.07
C ARG A 287 23.18 27.04 26.97
N PHE A 288 22.68 27.25 25.75
CA PHE A 288 21.28 27.06 25.43
C PHE A 288 21.00 25.59 25.15
N LYS A 289 20.00 25.01 25.82
CA LYS A 289 19.42 23.69 25.52
C LYS A 289 17.97 23.90 25.10
N GLY A 290 17.65 23.63 23.84
CA GLY A 290 16.30 23.73 23.29
C GLY A 290 15.79 22.37 22.83
N SER A 291 14.51 22.08 23.04
CA SER A 291 13.85 20.90 22.48
C SER A 291 12.49 21.28 21.89
N ALA A 292 12.16 20.67 20.76
CA ALA A 292 10.84 20.70 20.15
C ALA A 292 10.32 19.27 20.07
N THR A 293 9.09 19.09 20.53
CA THR A 293 8.34 17.85 20.37
C THR A 293 7.02 18.17 19.68
N VAL A 294 6.63 17.36 18.72
CA VAL A 294 5.31 17.40 18.10
C VAL A 294 4.62 16.06 18.30
N VAL A 295 3.33 16.13 18.61
CA VAL A 295 2.45 14.96 18.68
C VAL A 295 1.32 15.14 17.66
N PHE A 296 1.11 14.13 16.84
CA PHE A 296 0.05 14.09 15.83
C PHE A 296 -0.47 12.65 15.72
N GLU A 297 -1.80 12.47 15.84
CA GLU A 297 -2.45 11.14 15.79
C GLU A 297 -1.84 10.10 16.75
N GLY A 298 -1.45 10.53 17.96
CA GLY A 298 -0.80 9.67 18.95
C GLY A 298 0.67 9.33 18.66
N LEU A 299 1.20 9.71 17.49
CA LEU A 299 2.61 9.60 17.14
C LEU A 299 3.39 10.82 17.65
N SER A 300 4.68 10.66 17.93
CA SER A 300 5.52 11.77 18.38
C SER A 300 6.88 11.82 17.70
N ALA A 301 7.37 13.03 17.46
CA ALA A 301 8.74 13.28 17.03
C ALA A 301 9.35 14.38 17.90
N SER A 302 10.63 14.22 18.24
CA SER A 302 11.36 15.19 19.04
C SER A 302 12.78 15.41 18.53
N ARG A 303 13.24 16.66 18.58
CA ARG A 303 14.65 17.02 18.46
C ARG A 303 15.05 18.04 19.49
N SER A 304 16.30 17.92 19.91
CA SER A 304 16.96 18.84 20.83
C SER A 304 18.24 19.38 20.21
N ILE A 305 18.59 20.61 20.59
CA ILE A 305 19.87 21.23 20.28
C ILE A 305 20.54 21.72 21.55
N LEU A 306 21.88 21.75 21.50
CA LEU A 306 22.72 22.36 22.51
C LEU A 306 23.71 23.29 21.81
N ARG A 307 23.74 24.56 22.20
CA ARG A 307 24.62 25.59 21.61
C ARG A 307 25.11 26.57 22.68
N LYS A 308 26.31 27.13 22.51
CA LYS A 308 26.80 28.23 23.35
C LYS A 308 26.07 29.52 22.95
N ILE A 309 25.74 30.34 23.95
CA ILE A 309 25.13 31.65 23.74
C ILE A 309 26.25 32.68 23.56
N SER A 310 26.25 33.37 22.43
CA SER A 310 27.20 34.45 22.11
C SER A 310 26.70 35.81 22.55
#